data_AF-A0A847ENT1-F1
#
_entry.id   AF-A0A847ENT1-F1
#
_cell.length_a   1.000
_cell.length_b   1.000
_cell.length_c   1.000
_cell.angle_alpha   90.00
_cell.angle_beta   90.00
_cell.angle_gamma   90.00
#
_symmetry.space_group_name_H-M   'P 1'
#
loop_
_entity.id
_entity.type
_entity.pdbx_description
1 polymer ?
#
loop_
_entity_poly.entity_id
_entity_poly.type
_entity_poly.pdbx_seq_one_letter_code
_entity_poly.pdbx_strand_id
1 'polypeptide(L)'
;MDEPRTPSIVPPEGLTIRVNCRTAPRGKPTVHDVTVDADGRLTTPHDLDLERIGVALGGHLTCVELADHDLPAAWGLLEHTLRTRPADVVNVGTAHWAALAPAAGCGCEEETWPTAAQAAEHLRSPGHWAKAWRSSPARLAATVEALGFTVPAGGTNPLPRSAAEGLLAEPDAADRLWAAGVPFALVPELCRQLSPTGIPIPTHVVVAHLYAPREWAVLEKFVPHGPVVLAWAAQHRTPRDARRPDERLAWVEAGVPLATIDRVFAGDAYDLVHAKAYASETGVDVPRAATVLGRWQESGTTPAVRDLVELYRHDPHAALDPRCAPAPGAVARTVGLAAKRGLAVDTVTAALALARHGTAPDAVAHLSATRTPTIHLEVPR
;
A
#
# COMPACT_ATOMS: atom_id res chain seq x y z
N MET A 1 34.24 -9.64 3.94
CA MET A 1 33.27 -8.96 3.06
C MET A 1 33.08 -7.59 3.65
N ASP A 2 33.59 -6.56 3.00
CA ASP A 2 33.27 -5.19 3.40
C ASP A 2 31.78 -4.98 3.13
N GLU A 3 31.03 -4.56 4.15
CA GLU A 3 29.69 -4.02 3.94
C GLU A 3 29.79 -2.92 2.87
N PRO A 4 28.91 -2.90 1.87
CA PRO A 4 28.83 -1.77 0.95
C PRO A 4 28.50 -0.53 1.79
N ARG A 5 29.52 0.25 2.12
CA ARG A 5 29.37 1.51 2.85
C ARG A 5 28.53 2.42 1.98
N THR A 6 27.32 2.70 2.42
CA THR A 6 26.52 3.80 1.90
C THR A 6 27.42 5.03 1.83
N PRO A 7 27.57 5.70 0.68
CA PRO A 7 28.40 6.88 0.58
C PRO A 7 27.84 7.92 1.56
N SER A 8 28.63 8.24 2.57
CA SER A 8 28.27 9.23 3.57
C SER A 8 28.13 10.59 2.90
N ILE A 9 27.08 11.32 3.25
CA ILE A 9 26.85 12.70 2.79
C ILE A 9 28.03 13.57 3.23
N VAL A 10 28.52 13.38 4.46
CA VAL A 10 29.66 14.12 4.99
C VAL A 10 30.88 13.20 5.08
N PRO A 11 32.12 13.71 4.87
CA PRO A 11 33.32 12.91 5.09
C PRO A 11 33.37 12.28 6.48
N PRO A 12 34.06 11.14 6.68
CA PRO A 12 34.16 10.49 7.98
C PRO A 12 34.69 11.39 9.11
N GLU A 13 35.53 12.36 8.77
CA GLU A 13 36.09 13.37 9.67
C GLU A 13 35.14 14.52 10.05
N GLY A 14 33.93 14.55 9.47
CA GLY A 14 32.98 15.64 9.63
C GLY A 14 33.27 16.82 8.70
N LEU A 15 32.30 17.72 8.57
CA LEU A 15 32.40 18.95 7.78
C LEU A 15 32.22 20.16 8.68
N THR A 16 33.23 21.03 8.69
CA THR A 16 33.16 22.30 9.44
C THR A 16 32.60 23.40 8.55
N ILE A 17 31.52 24.04 9.01
CA ILE A 17 30.87 25.16 8.34
C ILE A 17 30.81 26.39 9.26
N ARG A 18 30.84 27.58 8.66
CA ARG A 18 30.69 28.85 9.39
C ARG A 18 29.23 29.23 9.50
N VAL A 19 28.78 29.53 10.72
CA VAL A 19 27.39 29.93 11.00
C VAL A 19 27.33 31.37 11.47
N ASN A 20 26.37 32.12 10.92
CA ASN A 20 26.01 33.46 11.38
C ASN A 20 24.97 33.35 12.51
N CYS A 21 25.43 33.10 13.74
CA CYS A 21 24.58 32.83 14.88
C CYS A 21 23.91 34.10 15.43
N ARG A 22 22.59 34.06 15.61
CA ARG A 22 21.80 35.16 16.18
C ARG A 22 20.96 34.67 17.36
N THR A 23 20.80 35.56 18.33
CA THR A 23 19.90 35.39 19.49
C THR A 23 18.57 36.15 19.33
N ALA A 24 18.39 36.84 18.19
CA ALA A 24 17.15 37.48 17.79
C ALA A 24 17.06 37.53 16.25
N PRO A 25 15.86 37.49 15.63
CA PRO A 25 15.72 37.40 14.17
C PRO A 25 16.39 38.52 13.38
N ARG A 26 16.47 39.72 13.97
CA ARG A 26 17.13 40.91 13.38
C ARG A 26 18.36 41.36 14.18
N GLY A 27 18.88 40.50 15.05
CA GLY A 27 20.07 40.78 15.86
C GLY A 27 21.36 40.76 15.04
N LYS A 28 22.40 41.43 15.57
CA LYS A 28 23.75 41.35 15.01
C LYS A 28 24.26 39.90 15.13
N PRO A 29 24.71 39.26 14.03
CA PRO A 29 25.20 37.90 14.10
C PRO A 29 26.60 37.84 14.75
N THR A 30 26.85 36.76 15.47
CA THR A 30 28.19 36.32 15.87
C THR A 30 28.57 35.16 14.98
N VAL A 31 29.76 35.21 14.39
CA VAL A 31 30.25 34.15 13.50
C VAL A 31 31.07 33.17 14.29
N HIS A 32 30.75 31.89 14.18
CA HIS A 32 31.58 30.81 14.72
C HIS A 32 31.47 29.56 13.85
N ASP A 33 32.41 28.64 14.05
CA ASP A 33 32.43 27.36 13.38
C ASP A 33 31.50 26.37 14.10
N VAL A 34 30.91 25.48 13.32
CA VAL A 34 30.22 24.28 13.79
C VAL A 34 30.66 23.11 12.92
N THR A 35 30.69 21.92 13.49
CA THR A 35 31.05 20.70 12.77
C THR A 35 29.80 19.84 12.63
N VAL A 36 29.48 19.45 11.39
CA VAL A 36 28.47 18.45 11.09
C VAL A 36 29.19 17.12 10.98
N ASP A 37 28.82 16.16 11.82
CA ASP A 37 29.40 14.83 11.83
C ASP A 37 28.85 13.96 10.69
N ALA A 38 29.49 12.83 10.41
CA ALA A 38 29.08 11.91 9.33
C ALA A 38 27.67 11.32 9.52
N ASP A 39 27.15 11.31 10.75
CA ASP A 39 25.80 10.87 11.09
C ASP A 39 24.78 12.03 11.11
N GLY A 40 25.19 13.23 10.68
CA GLY A 40 24.36 14.42 10.59
C GLY A 40 24.19 15.18 11.91
N ARG A 41 24.90 14.79 12.98
CA ARG A 41 24.87 15.51 14.26
C ARG A 41 25.66 16.81 14.18
N LEU A 42 25.22 17.82 14.94
CA LEU A 42 25.88 19.11 15.03
C LEU A 42 26.71 19.22 16.31
N THR A 43 28.01 19.43 16.15
CA THR A 43 28.91 19.83 17.23
C THR A 43 29.14 21.34 17.15
N THR A 44 28.88 22.04 18.26
CA THR A 44 28.93 23.51 18.36
C THR A 44 29.54 23.93 19.69
N PRO A 45 30.15 25.12 19.80
CA PRO A 45 30.62 25.67 21.09
C PRO A 45 29.47 26.01 22.07
N HIS A 46 28.21 25.83 21.67
CA HIS A 46 27.03 26.16 22.46
C HIS A 46 26.52 24.94 23.24
N ASP A 47 25.89 25.18 24.39
CA ASP A 47 25.09 24.17 25.09
C ASP A 47 23.69 24.10 24.46
N LEU A 48 23.53 23.24 23.45
CA LEU A 48 22.27 23.13 22.71
C LEU A 48 21.08 22.75 23.59
N ASP A 49 21.29 22.03 24.70
CA ASP A 49 20.18 21.65 25.58
C ASP A 49 19.68 22.86 26.38
N LEU A 50 20.58 23.69 26.89
CA LEU A 50 20.21 24.96 27.51
C LEU A 50 19.56 25.93 26.51
N GLU A 51 20.09 25.98 25.29
CA GLU A 51 19.55 26.82 24.22
C GLU A 51 18.14 26.40 23.80
N ARG A 52 17.86 25.08 23.72
CA ARG A 52 16.52 24.55 23.47
C ARG A 52 15.52 24.97 24.53
N ILE A 53 15.91 25.01 25.82
CA ILE A 53 15.07 25.56 26.89
C ILE A 53 14.77 27.04 26.62
N GLY A 54 15.77 27.82 26.24
CA GLY A 54 15.60 29.24 25.89
C GLY A 54 14.65 29.46 24.72
N VAL A 55 14.74 28.65 23.67
CA VAL A 55 13.82 28.68 22.51
C VAL A 55 12.40 28.27 22.92
N ALA A 56 12.25 27.23 23.75
CA ALA A 56 10.95 26.81 24.26
C ALA A 56 10.24 27.90 25.09
N LEU A 57 11.01 28.78 25.75
CA LEU A 57 10.50 29.96 26.46
C LEU A 57 10.23 31.17 25.56
N GLY A 58 10.34 31.02 24.23
CA GLY A 58 10.05 32.07 23.25
C GLY A 58 11.28 32.83 22.74
N GLY A 59 12.50 32.38 23.08
CA GLY A 59 13.74 32.89 22.50
C GLY A 59 13.95 32.46 21.05
N HIS A 60 14.92 33.07 20.37
CA HIS A 60 15.36 32.67 19.04
C HIS A 60 16.85 32.37 19.05
N LEU A 61 17.26 31.20 18.58
CA LEU A 61 18.67 30.79 18.52
C LEU A 61 18.94 30.07 17.21
N THR A 62 19.80 30.66 16.37
CA THR A 62 20.13 30.13 15.04
C THR A 62 20.75 28.74 15.11
N CYS A 63 21.59 28.45 16.11
CA CYS A 63 22.21 27.13 16.25
C CYS A 63 21.18 26.04 16.57
N VAL A 64 20.12 26.36 17.32
CA VAL A 64 18.98 25.45 17.56
C VAL A 64 18.16 25.26 16.29
N GLU A 65 17.85 26.34 15.54
CA GLU A 65 17.17 26.20 14.24
C GLU A 65 17.98 25.36 13.25
N LEU A 66 19.30 25.53 13.21
CA LEU A 66 20.18 24.73 12.39
C LEU A 66 20.16 23.25 12.82
N ALA A 67 20.33 22.96 14.12
CA ALA A 67 20.40 21.60 14.64
C ALA A 67 19.07 20.84 14.54
N ASP A 68 17.96 21.48 14.84
CA ASP A 68 16.67 20.82 15.04
C ASP A 68 15.74 20.94 13.81
N HIS A 69 16.05 21.82 12.85
CA HIS A 69 15.23 22.04 11.66
C HIS A 69 16.03 21.97 10.35
N ASP A 70 17.02 22.83 10.16
CA ASP A 70 17.64 23.01 8.84
C ASP A 70 18.58 21.85 8.46
N LEU A 71 19.40 21.32 9.39
CA LEU A 71 20.26 20.15 9.14
C LEU A 71 19.47 18.87 8.91
N PRO A 72 18.49 18.49 9.77
CA PRO A 72 17.65 17.32 9.48
C PRO A 72 16.88 17.42 8.15
N ALA A 73 16.43 18.63 7.78
CA ALA A 73 15.81 18.86 6.48
C ALA A 73 16.80 18.65 5.32
N ALA A 74 18.00 19.19 5.44
CA ALA A 74 19.07 19.01 4.44
C ALA A 74 19.47 17.55 4.32
N TRP A 75 19.58 16.84 5.44
CA TRP A 75 19.91 15.43 5.47
C TRP A 75 18.86 14.58 4.78
N GLY A 76 17.58 14.75 5.13
CA GLY A 76 16.48 14.03 4.50
C GLY A 76 16.39 14.29 2.99
N LEU A 77 16.60 15.54 2.55
CA LEU A 77 16.68 15.89 1.14
C LEU A 77 17.84 15.16 0.45
N LEU A 78 19.04 15.25 0.99
CA LEU A 78 20.25 14.67 0.39
C LEU A 78 20.17 13.14 0.35
N GLU A 79 19.68 12.48 1.39
CA GLU A 79 19.49 11.03 1.42
C GLU A 79 18.57 10.54 0.30
N HIS A 80 17.47 11.25 0.04
CA HIS A 80 16.52 10.90 -1.00
C HIS A 80 16.98 11.29 -2.40
N THR A 81 17.68 12.43 -2.54
CA THR A 81 18.26 12.86 -3.81
C THR A 81 19.37 11.92 -4.25
N LEU A 82 20.24 11.51 -3.33
CA LEU A 82 21.36 10.59 -3.58
C LEU A 82 20.92 9.12 -3.54
N ARG A 83 19.73 8.84 -3.00
CA ARG A 83 19.17 7.49 -2.79
C ARG A 83 20.15 6.61 -2.01
N THR A 84 20.68 7.16 -0.92
CA THR A 84 21.51 6.43 0.05
C THR A 84 20.67 5.46 0.88
N ARG A 85 19.35 5.64 0.88
CA ARG A 85 18.35 4.75 1.47
C ARG A 85 17.10 4.68 0.58
N PRO A 86 16.24 3.66 0.74
CA PRO A 86 14.94 3.60 0.08
C PRO A 86 14.11 4.86 0.34
N ALA A 87 13.29 5.25 -0.63
CA ALA A 87 12.35 6.34 -0.44
C ALA A 87 11.28 5.98 0.61
N ASP A 88 10.90 6.94 1.44
CA ASP A 88 9.86 6.78 2.44
C ASP A 88 8.46 6.83 1.79
N VAL A 89 8.14 5.85 0.96
CA VAL A 89 6.86 5.72 0.25
C VAL A 89 6.13 4.45 0.65
N VAL A 90 4.81 4.48 0.55
CA VAL A 90 3.93 3.35 0.86
C VAL A 90 2.84 3.21 -0.18
N ASN A 91 2.49 1.96 -0.50
CA ASN A 91 1.33 1.66 -1.32
C ASN A 91 0.06 1.72 -0.47
N VAL A 92 -0.87 2.61 -0.81
CA VAL A 92 -2.12 2.85 -0.06
C VAL A 92 -3.36 2.26 -0.76
N GLY A 93 -3.17 1.44 -1.80
CA GLY A 93 -4.27 0.82 -2.54
C GLY A 93 -3.82 0.18 -3.86
N THR A 94 -4.78 -0.26 -4.66
CA THR A 94 -4.54 -1.08 -5.87
C THR A 94 -3.64 -0.45 -6.94
N ALA A 95 -3.40 0.86 -6.91
CA ALA A 95 -2.44 1.55 -7.76
C ALA A 95 -2.05 2.95 -7.24
N HIS A 96 -2.14 3.18 -5.92
CA HIS A 96 -1.88 4.50 -5.35
C HIS A 96 -0.74 4.44 -4.34
N TRP A 97 0.13 5.43 -4.41
CA TRP A 97 1.33 5.59 -3.60
C TRP A 97 1.25 6.90 -2.83
N ALA A 98 1.72 6.89 -1.59
CA ALA A 98 1.78 8.07 -0.74
C ALA A 98 3.16 8.17 -0.07
N ALA A 99 3.48 9.34 0.49
CA ALA A 99 4.58 9.47 1.43
C ALA A 99 4.24 8.69 2.70
N LEU A 100 5.19 7.91 3.23
CA LEU A 100 5.01 7.11 4.43
C LEU A 100 4.74 7.99 5.67
N ALA A 101 5.41 9.13 5.75
CA ALA A 101 5.20 10.15 6.77
C ALA A 101 4.93 11.51 6.10
N PRO A 102 3.65 11.86 5.84
CA PRO A 102 3.30 13.14 5.26
C PRO A 102 3.75 14.33 6.13
N ALA A 103 4.30 15.35 5.49
CA ALA A 103 4.79 16.56 6.15
C ALA A 103 3.66 17.58 6.33
N ALA A 104 3.56 18.15 7.54
CA ALA A 104 2.53 19.13 7.88
C ALA A 104 2.46 20.30 6.89
N GLY A 105 1.29 20.55 6.28
CA GLY A 105 1.08 21.61 5.29
C GLY A 105 1.77 21.39 3.94
N CYS A 106 2.25 20.17 3.67
CA CYS A 106 2.74 19.75 2.36
C CYS A 106 1.61 19.10 1.53
N GLY A 107 1.67 19.18 0.20
CA GLY A 107 0.68 18.55 -0.68
C GLY A 107 0.54 17.04 -0.44
N CYS A 108 1.60 16.38 0.04
CA CYS A 108 1.60 14.96 0.35
C CYS A 108 0.68 14.54 1.52
N GLU A 109 0.08 15.47 2.27
CA GLU A 109 -0.94 15.14 3.29
C GLU A 109 -2.20 14.52 2.67
N GLU A 110 -2.57 15.00 1.49
CA GLU A 110 -3.81 14.60 0.80
C GLU A 110 -3.53 13.95 -0.56
N GLU A 111 -2.36 14.22 -1.15
CA GLU A 111 -2.00 13.75 -2.48
C GLU A 111 -1.56 12.29 -2.46
N THR A 112 -2.02 11.53 -3.47
CA THR A 112 -1.51 10.20 -3.79
C THR A 112 -1.13 10.15 -5.26
N TRP A 113 -0.13 9.32 -5.56
CA TRP A 113 0.43 9.20 -6.91
C TRP A 113 0.14 7.83 -7.53
N PRO A 114 -0.06 7.76 -8.85
CA PRO A 114 -0.19 6.49 -9.57
C PRO A 114 1.02 5.55 -9.46
N THR A 115 2.21 6.08 -9.16
CA THR A 115 3.45 5.29 -9.13
C THR A 115 4.36 5.65 -7.95
N ALA A 116 5.13 4.66 -7.48
CA ALA A 116 6.19 4.87 -6.50
C ALA A 116 7.22 5.91 -6.96
N ALA A 117 7.50 5.98 -8.27
CA ALA A 117 8.44 6.94 -8.84
C ALA A 117 7.99 8.39 -8.66
N GLN A 118 6.70 8.67 -8.86
CA GLN A 118 6.14 10.01 -8.64
C GLN A 118 6.13 10.39 -7.15
N ALA A 119 5.78 9.45 -6.28
CA ALA A 119 5.85 9.66 -4.83
C ALA A 119 7.29 9.91 -4.36
N ALA A 120 8.25 9.11 -4.84
CA ALA A 120 9.67 9.28 -4.53
C ALA A 120 10.24 10.59 -5.13
N GLU A 121 9.75 11.05 -6.28
CA GLU A 121 10.12 12.35 -6.84
C GLU A 121 9.68 13.50 -5.95
N HIS A 122 8.47 13.44 -5.40
CA HIS A 122 8.01 14.41 -4.42
C HIS A 122 8.96 14.50 -3.21
N LEU A 123 9.42 13.36 -2.68
CA LEU A 123 10.38 13.30 -1.57
C LEU A 123 11.78 13.81 -1.94
N ARG A 124 12.08 14.04 -3.22
CA ARG A 124 13.33 14.70 -3.64
C ARG A 124 13.19 16.22 -3.74
N SER A 125 11.99 16.76 -3.49
CA SER A 125 11.75 18.19 -3.54
C SER A 125 12.20 18.88 -2.24
N PRO A 126 12.99 19.97 -2.31
CA PRO A 126 13.32 20.78 -1.14
C PRO A 126 12.09 21.30 -0.40
N GLY A 127 10.99 21.55 -1.12
CA GLY A 127 9.75 22.05 -0.53
C GLY A 127 9.11 21.07 0.46
N HIS A 128 9.27 19.76 0.25
CA HIS A 128 8.80 18.74 1.18
C HIS A 128 9.58 18.80 2.49
N TRP A 129 10.91 18.73 2.42
CA TRP A 129 11.79 18.68 3.59
C TRP A 129 11.78 19.97 4.40
N ALA A 130 11.66 21.13 3.74
CA ALA A 130 11.47 22.40 4.43
C ALA A 130 10.23 22.36 5.33
N LYS A 131 9.10 21.81 4.84
CA LYS A 131 7.87 21.68 5.63
C LYS A 131 7.97 20.61 6.71
N ALA A 132 8.51 19.44 6.38
CA ALA A 132 8.66 18.30 7.31
C ALA A 132 9.36 18.70 8.61
N TRP A 133 10.35 19.59 8.49
CA TRP A 133 11.18 20.02 9.62
C TRP A 133 10.96 21.47 10.03
N ARG A 134 9.88 22.13 9.57
CA ARG A 134 9.58 23.54 9.87
C ARG A 134 10.74 24.51 9.54
N SER A 135 11.54 24.16 8.54
CA SER A 135 12.55 25.02 7.92
C SER A 135 11.90 25.98 6.89
N SER A 136 12.71 26.88 6.33
CA SER A 136 12.32 27.69 5.18
C SER A 136 13.12 27.28 3.95
N PRO A 137 12.57 27.40 2.72
CA PRO A 137 13.31 27.05 1.50
C PRO A 137 14.67 27.74 1.39
N ALA A 138 14.77 29.01 1.81
CA ALA A 138 16.02 29.76 1.78
C ALA A 138 17.07 29.23 2.76
N ARG A 139 16.68 28.86 3.98
CA ARG A 139 17.59 28.27 4.98
C ARG A 139 18.04 26.87 4.58
N LEU A 140 17.12 26.06 4.06
CA LEU A 140 17.45 24.74 3.54
C LEU A 140 18.45 24.84 2.38
N ALA A 141 18.21 25.73 1.41
CA ALA A 141 19.14 25.94 0.29
C ALA A 141 20.53 26.37 0.76
N ALA A 142 20.61 27.34 1.68
CA ALA A 142 21.87 27.79 2.26
C ALA A 142 22.59 26.68 3.04
N THR A 143 21.85 25.80 3.73
CA THR A 143 22.42 24.68 4.47
C THR A 143 22.99 23.62 3.51
N VAL A 144 22.25 23.25 2.46
CA VAL A 144 22.74 22.31 1.44
C VAL A 144 23.97 22.85 0.71
N GLU A 145 23.99 24.14 0.39
CA GLU A 145 25.14 24.83 -0.20
C GLU A 145 26.35 24.80 0.76
N ALA A 146 26.13 25.09 2.05
CA ALA A 146 27.19 25.04 3.06
C ALA A 146 27.76 23.63 3.25
N LEU A 147 26.94 22.59 3.06
CA LEU A 147 27.39 21.20 3.06
C LEU A 147 28.22 20.83 1.82
N GLY A 148 28.41 21.75 0.87
CA GLY A 148 29.18 21.54 -0.35
C GLY A 148 28.46 20.68 -1.39
N PHE A 149 27.15 20.46 -1.22
CA PHE A 149 26.36 19.64 -2.14
C PHE A 149 25.77 20.46 -3.27
N THR A 150 26.17 20.14 -4.49
CA THR A 150 25.44 20.55 -5.70
C THR A 150 24.54 19.39 -6.12
N VAL A 151 23.21 19.58 -6.06
CA VAL A 151 22.27 18.59 -6.58
C VAL A 151 22.42 18.52 -8.10
N PRO A 152 22.97 17.43 -8.69
CA PRO A 152 23.13 17.35 -10.13
C PRO A 152 21.75 17.22 -10.77
N ALA A 153 21.51 17.91 -11.90
CA ALA A 153 20.23 17.89 -12.60
C ALA A 153 19.76 16.48 -13.03
N GLY A 154 20.64 15.47 -13.02
CA GLY A 154 20.32 14.07 -13.31
C GLY A 154 20.56 13.09 -12.17
N GLY A 155 21.04 13.53 -11.00
CA GLY A 155 21.45 12.67 -9.88
C GLY A 155 22.57 11.70 -10.26
N THR A 156 23.82 12.00 -9.91
CA THR A 156 24.91 11.04 -10.08
C THR A 156 24.77 9.92 -9.06
N ASN A 157 24.50 8.73 -9.57
CA ASN A 157 24.49 7.50 -8.82
C ASN A 157 25.93 7.11 -8.43
N PRO A 158 26.27 7.02 -7.12
CA PRO A 158 27.61 6.63 -6.66
C PRO A 158 27.87 5.11 -6.78
N LEU A 159 26.87 4.30 -7.14
CA LEU A 159 26.97 2.84 -7.21
C LEU A 159 26.78 2.37 -8.66
N PRO A 160 27.58 1.43 -9.19
CA PRO A 160 27.53 1.13 -10.60
C PRO A 160 26.19 0.44 -10.96
N ARG A 161 25.49 0.99 -11.96
CA ARG A 161 24.28 0.42 -12.59
C ARG A 161 24.43 -1.06 -12.93
N SER A 162 25.67 -1.49 -13.21
CA SER A 162 26.03 -2.88 -13.50
C SER A 162 25.71 -3.86 -12.38
N ALA A 163 25.59 -3.42 -11.12
CA ALA A 163 25.21 -4.29 -10.01
C ALA A 163 23.78 -4.85 -10.15
N ALA A 164 22.92 -4.18 -10.91
CA ALA A 164 21.54 -4.60 -11.17
C ALA A 164 21.37 -5.37 -12.50
N GLU A 165 22.40 -5.41 -13.35
CA GLU A 165 22.32 -6.00 -14.68
C GLU A 165 22.17 -7.53 -14.60
N GLY A 166 21.24 -8.10 -15.39
CA GLY A 166 20.95 -9.53 -15.43
C GLY A 166 20.10 -10.06 -14.27
N LEU A 167 19.89 -9.29 -13.21
CA LEU A 167 19.02 -9.65 -12.07
C LEU A 167 17.55 -9.23 -12.28
N LEU A 168 17.32 -8.28 -13.17
CA LEU A 168 16.01 -7.69 -13.44
C LEU A 168 15.47 -8.10 -14.80
N ALA A 169 14.15 -8.25 -14.91
CA ALA A 169 13.51 -8.78 -16.11
C ALA A 169 13.44 -7.75 -17.25
N GLU A 170 13.20 -6.47 -16.94
CA GLU A 170 12.98 -5.43 -17.95
C GLU A 170 14.28 -4.73 -18.40
N PRO A 171 14.41 -4.33 -19.69
CA PRO A 171 15.60 -3.63 -20.19
C PRO A 171 15.88 -2.26 -19.54
N ASP A 172 14.83 -1.55 -19.12
CA ASP A 172 14.87 -0.25 -18.45
C ASP A 172 14.70 -0.38 -16.92
N ALA A 173 14.86 -1.60 -16.38
CA ALA A 173 14.52 -1.90 -15.01
C ALA A 173 15.30 -1.06 -13.99
N ALA A 174 16.60 -0.88 -14.22
CA ALA A 174 17.45 -0.07 -13.35
C ALA A 174 16.95 1.39 -13.26
N ASP A 175 16.58 1.98 -14.39
CA ASP A 175 16.09 3.37 -14.43
C ASP A 175 14.74 3.50 -13.70
N ARG A 176 13.85 2.51 -13.82
CA ARG A 176 12.57 2.48 -13.09
C ARG A 176 12.76 2.35 -11.59
N LEU A 177 13.66 1.47 -11.14
CA LEU A 177 13.97 1.32 -9.72
C LEU A 177 14.60 2.60 -9.14
N TRP A 178 15.51 3.22 -9.88
CA TRP A 178 16.08 4.51 -9.50
C TRP A 178 15.02 5.60 -9.41
N ALA A 179 14.13 5.71 -10.39
CA ALA A 179 13.02 6.66 -10.35
C ALA A 179 12.11 6.42 -9.12
N ALA A 180 11.85 5.15 -8.79
CA ALA A 180 11.14 4.70 -7.59
C ALA A 180 11.91 4.89 -6.27
N GLY A 181 13.09 5.50 -6.29
CA GLY A 181 13.88 5.79 -5.09
C GLY A 181 14.58 4.58 -4.49
N VAL A 182 14.80 3.51 -5.26
CA VAL A 182 15.51 2.32 -4.80
C VAL A 182 17.02 2.50 -4.96
N PRO A 183 17.82 2.39 -3.88
CA PRO A 183 19.27 2.36 -3.95
C PRO A 183 19.76 1.13 -4.73
N PHE A 184 20.66 1.32 -5.70
CA PHE A 184 21.18 0.18 -6.48
C PHE A 184 21.98 -0.83 -5.64
N ALA A 185 22.61 -0.40 -4.55
CA ALA A 185 23.30 -1.31 -3.63
C ALA A 185 22.36 -2.35 -3.00
N LEU A 186 21.06 -2.05 -2.87
CA LEU A 186 20.09 -2.97 -2.30
C LEU A 186 19.57 -3.98 -3.33
N VAL A 187 19.64 -3.68 -4.62
CA VAL A 187 19.04 -4.49 -5.68
C VAL A 187 19.57 -5.94 -5.70
N PRO A 188 20.89 -6.22 -5.58
CA PRO A 188 21.39 -7.58 -5.60
C PRO A 188 20.85 -8.45 -4.46
N GLU A 189 20.78 -7.88 -3.25
CA GLU A 189 20.28 -8.60 -2.07
C GLU A 189 18.77 -8.84 -2.18
N LEU A 190 18.01 -7.82 -2.56
CA LEU A 190 16.56 -7.95 -2.80
C LEU A 190 16.27 -9.00 -3.87
N CYS A 191 16.98 -9.00 -5.00
CA CYS A 191 16.76 -9.97 -6.07
C CYS A 191 17.09 -11.41 -5.61
N ARG A 192 18.13 -11.60 -4.78
CA ARG A 192 18.48 -12.91 -4.22
C ARG A 192 17.41 -13.44 -3.27
N GLN A 193 16.83 -12.57 -2.45
CA GLN A 193 15.74 -12.93 -1.55
C GLN A 193 14.46 -13.28 -2.31
N LEU A 194 14.12 -12.50 -3.34
CA LEU A 194 12.92 -12.68 -4.16
C LEU A 194 13.02 -13.84 -5.16
N SER A 195 14.24 -14.21 -5.56
CA SER A 195 14.52 -15.24 -6.55
C SER A 195 15.72 -16.11 -6.16
N PRO A 196 15.55 -17.04 -5.21
CA PRO A 196 16.63 -17.95 -4.83
C PRO A 196 17.14 -18.81 -6.00
N THR A 197 16.31 -19.02 -7.02
CA THR A 197 16.62 -19.79 -8.23
C THR A 197 17.29 -18.97 -9.33
N GLY A 198 17.47 -17.66 -9.13
CA GLY A 198 18.14 -16.77 -10.07
C GLY A 198 17.30 -16.35 -11.29
N ILE A 199 15.98 -16.53 -11.25
CA ILE A 199 15.07 -16.01 -12.27
C ILE A 199 15.08 -14.47 -12.19
N PRO A 200 15.28 -13.74 -13.30
CA PRO A 200 15.22 -12.28 -13.29
C PRO A 200 13.88 -11.76 -12.75
N ILE A 201 13.94 -10.77 -11.87
CA ILE A 201 12.78 -10.26 -11.15
C ILE A 201 12.22 -9.01 -11.85
N PRO A 202 10.89 -8.94 -12.11
CA PRO A 202 10.29 -7.72 -12.61
C PRO A 202 10.39 -6.57 -11.61
N THR A 203 10.66 -5.35 -12.08
CA THR A 203 10.80 -4.15 -11.23
C THR A 203 9.66 -3.92 -10.26
N HIS A 204 8.42 -4.14 -10.70
CA HIS A 204 7.23 -3.95 -9.85
C HIS A 204 7.21 -4.90 -8.65
N VAL A 205 7.85 -6.07 -8.73
CA VAL A 205 7.99 -7.02 -7.61
C VAL A 205 8.97 -6.47 -6.58
N VAL A 206 10.12 -5.95 -7.02
CA VAL A 206 11.11 -5.31 -6.14
C VAL A 206 10.48 -4.12 -5.40
N VAL A 207 9.79 -3.25 -6.13
CA VAL A 207 9.10 -2.07 -5.56
C VAL A 207 8.00 -2.50 -4.58
N ALA A 208 7.18 -3.49 -4.95
CA ALA A 208 6.12 -3.98 -4.09
C ALA A 208 6.67 -4.60 -2.79
N HIS A 209 7.79 -5.33 -2.87
CA HIS A 209 8.43 -5.94 -1.70
C HIS A 209 9.12 -4.90 -0.81
N LEU A 210 9.93 -4.01 -1.38
CA LEU A 210 10.71 -3.04 -0.63
C LEU A 210 9.82 -2.06 0.15
N TYR A 211 8.70 -1.66 -0.46
CA TYR A 211 7.74 -0.75 0.13
C TYR A 211 6.48 -1.47 0.64
N ALA A 212 6.58 -2.79 0.87
CA ALA A 212 5.52 -3.57 1.45
C ALA A 212 5.30 -3.14 2.91
N PRO A 213 4.06 -2.99 3.37
CA PRO A 213 3.77 -2.82 4.79
C PRO A 213 3.89 -4.13 5.60
N ARG A 214 4.30 -5.25 4.99
CA ARG A 214 4.31 -6.59 5.61
C ARG A 214 5.70 -7.03 6.04
N GLU A 215 5.75 -7.77 7.14
CA GLU A 215 6.95 -8.47 7.60
C GLU A 215 7.40 -9.54 6.60
N TRP A 216 8.72 -9.65 6.41
CA TRP A 216 9.31 -10.64 5.51
C TRP A 216 8.94 -12.09 5.84
N ALA A 217 8.81 -12.44 7.13
CA ALA A 217 8.42 -13.78 7.59
C ALA A 217 7.05 -14.25 7.05
N VAL A 218 6.18 -13.31 6.65
CA VAL A 218 4.92 -13.64 5.96
C VAL A 218 5.14 -13.80 4.46
N LEU A 219 5.96 -12.94 3.86
CA LEU A 219 6.20 -12.92 2.41
C LEU A 219 7.07 -14.08 1.92
N GLU A 220 8.02 -14.56 2.73
CA GLU A 220 8.90 -15.67 2.37
C GLU A 220 8.12 -16.94 1.97
N LYS A 221 6.93 -17.15 2.56
CA LYS A 221 6.06 -18.28 2.25
C LYS A 221 5.53 -18.26 0.81
N PHE A 222 5.49 -17.09 0.17
CA PHE A 222 5.03 -16.93 -1.22
C PHE A 222 6.15 -17.07 -2.26
N VAL A 223 7.42 -17.08 -1.84
CA VAL A 223 8.59 -17.21 -2.72
C VAL A 223 8.52 -18.48 -3.59
N PRO A 224 8.14 -19.68 -3.09
CA PRO A 224 8.02 -20.89 -3.91
C PRO A 224 6.98 -20.78 -5.04
N HIS A 225 6.03 -19.85 -4.94
CA HIS A 225 4.97 -19.64 -5.92
C HIS A 225 5.35 -18.62 -7.01
N GLY A 226 6.58 -18.11 -6.97
CA GLY A 226 7.15 -17.24 -7.98
C GLY A 226 6.90 -15.75 -7.74
N PRO A 227 7.61 -14.90 -8.50
CA PRO A 227 7.71 -13.47 -8.21
C PRO A 227 6.40 -12.70 -8.38
N VAL A 228 5.51 -13.15 -9.27
CA VAL A 228 4.20 -12.52 -9.49
C VAL A 228 3.29 -12.70 -8.26
N VAL A 229 3.26 -13.91 -7.71
CA VAL A 229 2.45 -14.21 -6.51
C VAL A 229 3.02 -13.48 -5.30
N LEU A 230 4.35 -13.46 -5.16
CA LEU A 230 5.05 -12.72 -4.11
C LEU A 230 4.75 -11.21 -4.15
N ALA A 231 4.79 -10.59 -5.34
CA ALA A 231 4.43 -9.19 -5.51
C ALA A 231 2.97 -8.90 -5.16
N TRP A 232 2.06 -9.80 -5.51
CA TRP A 232 0.66 -9.70 -5.13
C TRP A 232 0.47 -9.83 -3.60
N ALA A 233 1.22 -10.72 -2.94
CA ALA A 233 1.15 -10.93 -1.49
C ALA A 233 1.75 -9.76 -0.69
N ALA A 234 2.77 -9.09 -1.25
CA ALA A 234 3.42 -7.91 -0.68
C ALA A 234 2.46 -6.72 -0.51
N GLN A 235 1.35 -6.69 -1.24
CA GLN A 235 0.36 -5.63 -1.17
C GLN A 235 -0.67 -5.91 -0.06
N HIS A 236 -0.84 -4.96 0.87
CA HIS A 236 -2.03 -4.95 1.72
C HIS A 236 -3.22 -4.42 0.92
N ARG A 237 -4.30 -5.21 0.86
CA ARG A 237 -5.51 -4.80 0.14
C ARG A 237 -6.71 -4.65 1.06
N THR A 238 -6.79 -5.40 2.16
CA THR A 238 -7.95 -5.33 3.08
C THR A 238 -7.57 -5.53 4.56
N PRO A 239 -8.38 -5.09 5.54
CA PRO A 239 -8.14 -5.38 6.96
C PRO A 239 -8.05 -6.89 7.30
N ARG A 240 -8.68 -7.76 6.49
CA ARG A 240 -8.60 -9.21 6.63
C ARG A 240 -7.17 -9.72 6.43
N ASP A 241 -6.42 -9.09 5.53
CA ASP A 241 -5.02 -9.43 5.22
C ASP A 241 -4.08 -9.30 6.41
N ALA A 242 -4.35 -8.32 7.28
CA ALA A 242 -3.58 -8.07 8.49
C ALA A 242 -3.94 -9.07 9.60
N ARG A 243 -5.24 -9.43 9.71
CA ARG A 243 -5.71 -10.39 10.74
C ARG A 243 -5.42 -11.85 10.40
N ARG A 244 -5.35 -12.20 9.11
CA ARG A 244 -5.25 -13.57 8.62
C ARG A 244 -4.22 -13.69 7.49
N PRO A 245 -2.91 -13.47 7.77
CA PRO A 245 -1.87 -13.44 6.75
C PRO A 245 -1.73 -14.76 5.97
N ASP A 246 -1.95 -15.91 6.64
CA ASP A 246 -1.80 -17.23 6.03
C ASP A 246 -2.97 -17.64 5.12
N GLU A 247 -4.11 -16.95 5.22
CA GLU A 247 -5.31 -17.35 4.49
C GLU A 247 -5.12 -17.21 2.98
N ARG A 248 -4.44 -16.15 2.53
CA ARG A 248 -4.08 -15.94 1.12
C ARG A 248 -3.23 -17.06 0.56
N LEU A 249 -2.26 -17.54 1.35
CA LEU A 249 -1.38 -18.63 0.94
C LEU A 249 -2.19 -19.91 0.70
N ALA A 250 -3.13 -20.25 1.59
CA ALA A 250 -3.98 -21.42 1.43
C ALA A 250 -4.82 -21.36 0.13
N TRP A 251 -5.27 -20.17 -0.29
CA TRP A 251 -5.96 -19.99 -1.58
C TRP A 251 -5.02 -20.15 -2.79
N VAL A 252 -3.80 -19.63 -2.70
CA VAL A 252 -2.76 -19.80 -3.74
C VAL A 252 -2.40 -21.28 -3.90
N GLU A 253 -2.18 -21.99 -2.79
CA GLU A 253 -1.89 -23.43 -2.76
C GLU A 253 -3.06 -24.26 -3.32
N ALA A 254 -4.30 -23.80 -3.15
CA ALA A 254 -5.49 -24.39 -3.75
C ALA A 254 -5.64 -24.07 -5.27
N GLY A 255 -4.69 -23.36 -5.87
CA GLY A 255 -4.68 -23.04 -7.29
C GLY A 255 -5.67 -21.95 -7.70
N VAL A 256 -6.18 -21.16 -6.75
CA VAL A 256 -7.18 -20.13 -7.04
C VAL A 256 -6.51 -18.90 -7.68
N PRO A 257 -7.05 -18.37 -8.80
CA PRO A 257 -6.49 -17.19 -9.45
C PRO A 257 -6.46 -15.96 -8.53
N LEU A 258 -5.37 -15.19 -8.56
CA LEU A 258 -5.16 -14.03 -7.66
C LEU A 258 -6.31 -13.02 -7.68
N ALA A 259 -6.85 -12.72 -8.87
CA ALA A 259 -8.01 -11.81 -9.02
C ALA A 259 -9.30 -12.35 -8.37
N THR A 260 -9.45 -13.67 -8.28
CA THR A 260 -10.56 -14.30 -7.55
C THR A 260 -10.32 -14.22 -6.04
N ILE A 261 -9.08 -14.42 -5.59
CA ILE A 261 -8.71 -14.24 -4.18
C ILE A 261 -9.01 -12.80 -3.75
N ASP A 262 -8.64 -11.80 -4.55
CA ASP A 262 -8.95 -10.38 -4.27
C ASP A 262 -10.45 -10.13 -4.06
N ARG A 263 -11.32 -10.74 -4.88
CA ARG A 263 -12.78 -10.60 -4.73
C ARG A 263 -13.31 -11.25 -3.46
N VAL A 264 -12.82 -12.45 -3.13
CA VAL A 264 -13.19 -13.11 -1.86
C VAL A 264 -12.72 -12.29 -0.66
N PHE A 265 -11.53 -11.68 -0.75
CA PHE A 265 -10.98 -10.87 0.33
C PHE A 265 -11.64 -9.48 0.47
N ALA A 266 -12.48 -9.06 -0.48
CA ALA A 266 -13.26 -7.83 -0.39
C ALA A 266 -14.28 -7.82 0.77
N GLY A 267 -14.56 -8.98 1.37
CA GLY A 267 -15.35 -9.10 2.59
C GLY A 267 -14.87 -10.26 3.47
N ASP A 268 -15.69 -10.62 4.47
CA ASP A 268 -15.37 -11.67 5.46
C ASP A 268 -16.33 -12.87 5.43
N ALA A 269 -17.34 -12.92 4.53
CA ALA A 269 -18.38 -13.96 4.60
C ALA A 269 -17.93 -15.34 4.10
N TYR A 270 -17.03 -15.40 3.11
CA TYR A 270 -16.51 -16.66 2.58
C TYR A 270 -15.01 -16.81 2.81
N ASP A 271 -14.59 -18.06 2.99
CA ASP A 271 -13.21 -18.53 3.12
C ASP A 271 -13.00 -19.82 2.30
N LEU A 272 -11.80 -20.40 2.39
CA LEU A 272 -11.45 -21.60 1.62
C LEU A 272 -12.29 -22.83 2.03
N VAL A 273 -12.75 -22.89 3.29
CA VAL A 273 -13.63 -23.97 3.77
C VAL A 273 -14.97 -23.91 3.04
N HIS A 274 -15.53 -22.70 2.88
CA HIS A 274 -16.76 -22.49 2.11
C HIS A 274 -16.60 -22.89 0.64
N ALA A 275 -15.47 -22.55 -0.01
CA ALA A 275 -15.22 -22.95 -1.40
C ALA A 275 -15.08 -24.47 -1.54
N LYS A 276 -14.38 -25.13 -0.61
CA LYS A 276 -14.26 -26.60 -0.59
C LYS A 276 -15.62 -27.27 -0.38
N ALA A 277 -16.46 -26.74 0.51
CA ALA A 277 -17.81 -27.25 0.74
C ALA A 277 -18.68 -27.14 -0.52
N TYR A 278 -18.69 -25.97 -1.18
CA TYR A 278 -19.41 -25.77 -2.44
C TYR A 278 -18.91 -26.72 -3.54
N ALA A 279 -17.59 -26.82 -3.71
CA ALA A 279 -16.96 -27.71 -4.68
C ALA A 279 -17.36 -29.18 -4.46
N SER A 280 -17.34 -29.64 -3.21
CA SER A 280 -17.73 -31.00 -2.84
C SER A 280 -19.19 -31.32 -3.16
N GLU A 281 -20.10 -30.37 -2.94
CA GLU A 281 -21.55 -30.57 -3.14
C GLU A 281 -22.00 -30.45 -4.61
N THR A 282 -21.22 -29.74 -5.43
CA THR A 282 -21.59 -29.42 -6.83
C THR A 282 -20.73 -30.15 -7.87
N GLY A 283 -19.61 -30.73 -7.45
CA GLY A 283 -18.64 -31.40 -8.32
C GLY A 283 -17.74 -30.45 -9.13
N VAL A 284 -17.83 -29.13 -8.92
CA VAL A 284 -16.91 -28.16 -9.54
C VAL A 284 -15.60 -28.10 -8.79
N ASP A 285 -14.53 -27.66 -9.45
CA ASP A 285 -13.24 -27.45 -8.77
C ASP A 285 -13.26 -26.24 -7.81
N VAL A 286 -12.30 -26.22 -6.88
CA VAL A 286 -12.17 -25.16 -5.87
C VAL A 286 -11.98 -23.76 -6.49
N PRO A 287 -11.12 -23.55 -7.52
CA PRO A 287 -11.03 -22.26 -8.20
C PRO A 287 -12.36 -21.72 -8.75
N ARG A 288 -13.20 -22.60 -9.31
CA ARG A 288 -14.50 -22.23 -9.86
C ARG A 288 -15.51 -21.95 -8.75
N ALA A 289 -15.52 -22.75 -7.68
CA ALA A 289 -16.30 -22.46 -6.48
C ALA A 289 -15.91 -21.10 -5.87
N ALA A 290 -14.62 -20.82 -5.73
CA ALA A 290 -14.10 -19.54 -5.23
C ALA A 290 -14.55 -18.36 -6.09
N THR A 291 -14.64 -18.56 -7.41
CA THR A 291 -15.11 -17.53 -8.34
C THR A 291 -16.58 -17.19 -8.08
N VAL A 292 -17.44 -18.19 -7.87
CA VAL A 292 -18.85 -17.98 -7.51
C VAL A 292 -18.95 -17.21 -6.19
N LEU A 293 -18.28 -17.69 -5.13
CA LEU A 293 -18.31 -17.07 -3.81
C LEU A 293 -17.78 -15.63 -3.84
N GLY A 294 -16.67 -15.38 -4.54
CA GLY A 294 -16.09 -14.05 -4.68
C GLY A 294 -17.04 -13.06 -5.36
N ARG A 295 -17.90 -13.50 -6.29
CA ARG A 295 -18.91 -12.63 -6.92
C ARG A 295 -20.04 -12.27 -5.99
N TRP A 296 -20.51 -13.22 -5.20
CA TRP A 296 -21.51 -12.94 -4.16
C TRP A 296 -20.94 -12.05 -3.05
N GLN A 297 -19.66 -12.25 -2.68
CA GLN A 297 -18.96 -11.34 -1.77
C GLN A 297 -18.91 -9.91 -2.32
N GLU A 298 -18.47 -9.75 -3.59
CA GLU A 298 -18.34 -8.46 -4.28
C GLU A 298 -19.70 -7.77 -4.48
N SER A 299 -20.79 -8.52 -4.64
CA SER A 299 -22.14 -7.96 -4.74
C SER A 299 -22.69 -7.46 -3.40
N GLY A 300 -22.04 -7.77 -2.28
CA GLY A 300 -22.50 -7.43 -0.92
C GLY A 300 -23.71 -8.24 -0.46
N THR A 301 -24.13 -9.26 -1.23
CA THR A 301 -25.17 -10.21 -0.81
C THR A 301 -24.51 -11.54 -0.54
N THR A 302 -24.49 -11.98 0.71
CA THR A 302 -23.70 -13.14 1.14
C THR A 302 -24.61 -14.29 1.59
N PRO A 303 -25.30 -14.98 0.66
CA PRO A 303 -26.09 -16.16 0.97
C PRO A 303 -25.25 -17.27 1.61
N ALA A 304 -25.88 -18.20 2.32
CA ALA A 304 -25.15 -19.35 2.81
C ALA A 304 -24.75 -20.26 1.64
N VAL A 305 -23.63 -20.99 1.78
CA VAL A 305 -23.16 -21.93 0.75
C VAL A 305 -24.24 -22.91 0.31
N ARG A 306 -25.06 -23.40 1.25
CA ARG A 306 -26.19 -24.29 0.95
C ARG A 306 -27.19 -23.68 -0.06
N ASP A 307 -27.45 -22.38 0.03
CA ASP A 307 -28.43 -21.72 -0.83
C ASP A 307 -27.87 -21.56 -2.25
N LEU A 308 -26.55 -21.34 -2.36
CA LEU A 308 -25.84 -21.33 -3.64
C LEU A 308 -25.75 -22.72 -4.27
N VAL A 309 -25.60 -23.78 -3.47
CA VAL A 309 -25.66 -25.17 -3.95
C VAL A 309 -27.05 -25.48 -4.51
N GLU A 310 -28.13 -25.05 -3.85
CA GLU A 310 -29.48 -25.19 -4.37
C GLU A 310 -29.70 -24.41 -5.68
N LEU A 311 -29.15 -23.19 -5.77
CA LEU A 311 -29.17 -22.42 -7.01
C LEU A 311 -28.44 -23.17 -8.16
N TYR A 312 -27.30 -23.79 -7.86
CA TYR A 312 -26.56 -24.61 -8.82
C TYR A 312 -27.33 -25.87 -9.23
N ARG A 313 -27.95 -26.58 -8.29
CA ARG A 313 -28.76 -27.78 -8.58
C ARG A 313 -29.94 -27.45 -9.50
N HIS A 314 -30.50 -26.24 -9.38
CA HIS A 314 -31.57 -25.78 -10.24
C HIS A 314 -31.10 -25.48 -11.67
N ASP A 315 -30.01 -24.73 -11.83
CA ASP A 315 -29.42 -24.41 -13.12
C ASP A 315 -27.90 -24.22 -13.01
N PRO A 316 -27.10 -25.25 -13.31
CA PRO A 316 -25.64 -25.17 -13.23
C PRO A 316 -25.04 -24.10 -14.15
N HIS A 317 -25.64 -23.86 -15.32
CA HIS A 317 -25.12 -22.87 -16.27
C HIS A 317 -25.35 -21.45 -15.77
N ALA A 318 -26.55 -21.16 -15.26
CA ALA A 318 -26.86 -19.87 -14.68
C ALA A 318 -26.07 -19.60 -13.40
N ALA A 319 -25.91 -20.61 -12.52
CA ALA A 319 -25.18 -20.47 -11.27
C ALA A 319 -23.67 -20.22 -11.45
N LEU A 320 -23.11 -20.69 -12.57
CA LEU A 320 -21.71 -20.44 -12.93
C LEU A 320 -21.51 -19.21 -13.82
N ASP A 321 -22.58 -18.54 -14.28
CA ASP A 321 -22.46 -17.31 -15.05
C ASP A 321 -21.83 -16.21 -14.16
N PRO A 322 -20.82 -15.46 -14.65
CA PRO A 322 -20.23 -14.35 -13.90
C PRO A 322 -21.21 -13.28 -13.42
N ARG A 323 -22.41 -13.20 -14.01
CA ARG A 323 -23.51 -12.27 -13.70
C ARG A 323 -24.57 -12.87 -12.77
N CYS A 324 -24.37 -14.09 -12.28
CA CYS A 324 -25.30 -14.78 -11.38
C CYS A 324 -25.57 -13.97 -10.11
N ALA A 325 -24.53 -13.42 -9.49
CA ALA A 325 -24.65 -12.54 -8.33
C ALA A 325 -25.26 -11.18 -8.77
N PRO A 326 -26.47 -10.82 -8.34
CA PRO A 326 -27.12 -9.62 -8.82
C PRO A 326 -26.48 -8.35 -8.25
N ALA A 327 -26.43 -7.28 -9.05
CA ALA A 327 -25.93 -5.99 -8.58
C ALA A 327 -26.81 -5.41 -7.44
N PRO A 328 -26.23 -4.67 -6.47
CA PRO A 328 -26.97 -4.12 -5.32
C PRO A 328 -28.23 -3.33 -5.70
N GLY A 329 -28.15 -2.51 -6.76
CA GLY A 329 -29.30 -1.74 -7.24
C GLY A 329 -30.44 -2.61 -7.78
N ALA A 330 -30.14 -3.78 -8.35
CA ALA A 330 -31.17 -4.72 -8.81
C ALA A 330 -31.85 -5.44 -7.64
N VAL A 331 -31.07 -5.80 -6.61
CA VAL A 331 -31.60 -6.36 -5.37
C VAL A 331 -32.53 -5.36 -4.67
N ALA A 332 -32.08 -4.10 -4.50
CA ALA A 332 -32.89 -3.05 -3.89
C ALA A 332 -34.20 -2.78 -4.65
N ARG A 333 -34.18 -2.79 -5.99
CA ARG A 333 -35.40 -2.70 -6.82
C ARG A 333 -36.34 -3.87 -6.57
N THR A 334 -35.81 -5.08 -6.45
CA THR A 334 -36.60 -6.30 -6.20
C THR A 334 -37.26 -6.26 -4.83
N VAL A 335 -36.52 -5.86 -3.78
CA VAL A 335 -37.06 -5.64 -2.43
C VAL A 335 -38.16 -4.57 -2.44
N GLY A 336 -37.93 -3.44 -3.11
CA GLY A 336 -38.93 -2.37 -3.23
C GLY A 336 -40.20 -2.81 -3.98
N LEU A 337 -40.06 -3.64 -5.02
CA LEU A 337 -41.20 -4.21 -5.74
C LEU A 337 -41.96 -5.24 -4.90
N ALA A 338 -41.25 -6.07 -4.14
CA ALA A 338 -41.84 -7.03 -3.20
C ALA A 338 -42.65 -6.32 -2.11
N ALA A 339 -42.10 -5.25 -1.53
CA ALA A 339 -42.77 -4.43 -0.52
C ALA A 339 -44.07 -3.80 -1.06
N LYS A 340 -44.07 -3.30 -2.30
CA LYS A 340 -45.28 -2.78 -2.97
C LYS A 340 -46.38 -3.84 -3.15
N ARG A 341 -46.03 -5.13 -3.13
CA ARG A 341 -46.97 -6.26 -3.16
C ARG A 341 -47.26 -6.86 -1.78
N GLY A 342 -46.86 -6.19 -0.69
CA GLY A 342 -47.10 -6.66 0.68
C GLY A 342 -46.21 -7.83 1.12
N LEU A 343 -45.10 -8.07 0.43
CA LEU A 343 -44.11 -9.07 0.80
C LEU A 343 -42.97 -8.43 1.60
N ALA A 344 -42.70 -8.98 2.79
CA ALA A 344 -41.48 -8.67 3.53
C ALA A 344 -40.41 -9.68 3.09
N VAL A 345 -39.38 -9.19 2.38
CA VAL A 345 -38.30 -10.01 1.81
C VAL A 345 -36.97 -9.34 2.14
N ASP A 346 -36.04 -10.09 2.72
CA ASP A 346 -34.68 -9.60 2.95
C ASP A 346 -33.86 -9.55 1.63
N THR A 347 -32.70 -8.91 1.69
CA THR A 347 -31.83 -8.71 0.52
C THR A 347 -31.29 -10.01 -0.05
N VAL A 348 -30.99 -11.01 0.79
CA VAL A 348 -30.42 -12.29 0.36
C VAL A 348 -31.46 -13.11 -0.39
N THR A 349 -32.67 -13.21 0.17
CA THR A 349 -33.82 -13.89 -0.44
C THR A 349 -34.19 -13.24 -1.77
N ALA A 350 -34.23 -11.90 -1.83
CA ALA A 350 -34.47 -11.17 -3.06
C ALA A 350 -33.38 -11.41 -4.11
N ALA A 351 -32.10 -11.46 -3.70
CA ALA A 351 -30.98 -11.71 -4.59
C ALA A 351 -30.98 -13.14 -5.14
N LEU A 352 -31.24 -14.16 -4.31
CA LEU A 352 -31.36 -15.55 -4.75
C LEU A 352 -32.53 -15.74 -5.72
N ALA A 353 -33.69 -15.14 -5.44
CA ALA A 353 -34.83 -15.18 -6.34
C ALA A 353 -34.51 -14.48 -7.68
N LEU A 354 -33.81 -13.34 -7.64
CA LEU A 354 -33.40 -12.62 -8.84
C LEU A 354 -32.37 -13.41 -9.66
N ALA A 355 -31.41 -14.06 -9.01
CA ALA A 355 -30.44 -14.94 -9.68
C ALA A 355 -31.12 -16.13 -10.37
N ARG A 356 -32.19 -16.67 -9.75
CA ARG A 356 -32.94 -17.81 -10.28
C ARG A 356 -33.90 -17.44 -11.42
N HIS A 357 -34.54 -16.28 -11.34
CA HIS A 357 -35.63 -15.88 -12.24
C HIS A 357 -35.28 -14.74 -13.20
N GLY A 358 -34.06 -14.20 -13.11
CA GLY A 358 -33.48 -13.24 -14.05
C GLY A 358 -33.98 -11.80 -13.92
N THR A 359 -35.29 -11.59 -13.68
CA THR A 359 -35.88 -10.25 -13.58
C THR A 359 -36.56 -9.99 -12.24
N ALA A 360 -36.62 -8.72 -11.83
CA ALA A 360 -37.30 -8.33 -10.58
C ALA A 360 -38.80 -8.67 -10.60
N PRO A 361 -39.57 -8.43 -11.69
CA PRO A 361 -40.96 -8.87 -11.77
C PRO A 361 -41.15 -10.37 -11.59
N ASP A 362 -40.31 -11.20 -12.23
CA ASP A 362 -40.41 -12.66 -12.19
C ASP A 362 -40.00 -13.21 -10.82
N ALA A 363 -38.92 -12.66 -10.24
CA ALA A 363 -38.49 -12.98 -8.88
C ALA A 363 -39.59 -12.68 -7.86
N VAL A 364 -40.22 -11.50 -7.94
CA VAL A 364 -41.32 -11.13 -7.03
C VAL A 364 -42.57 -11.98 -7.29
N ALA A 365 -42.90 -12.31 -8.55
CA ALA A 365 -44.00 -13.21 -8.85
C ALA A 365 -43.79 -14.60 -8.24
N HIS A 366 -42.58 -15.14 -8.31
CA HIS A 366 -42.22 -16.41 -7.67
C HIS A 366 -42.36 -16.31 -6.14
N LEU A 367 -41.79 -15.27 -5.51
CA LEU A 367 -41.87 -15.04 -4.07
C LEU A 367 -43.32 -14.88 -3.57
N SER A 368 -44.20 -14.29 -4.39
CA SER A 368 -45.65 -14.21 -4.12
C SER A 368 -46.31 -15.59 -4.19
N ALA A 369 -45.96 -16.40 -5.19
CA ALA A 369 -46.57 -17.71 -5.44
C ALA A 369 -46.16 -18.78 -4.41
N THR A 370 -44.97 -18.68 -3.83
CA THR A 370 -44.52 -19.56 -2.73
C THR A 370 -45.19 -19.24 -1.38
N ARG A 371 -46.06 -18.23 -1.33
CA ARG A 371 -46.72 -17.75 -0.11
C ARG A 371 -48.18 -18.21 0.06
N THR A 372 -48.71 -19.12 -0.75
CA THR A 372 -50.12 -19.57 -0.63
C THR A 372 -50.39 -20.30 0.72
N PRO A 373 -51.63 -20.26 1.24
CA PRO A 373 -51.95 -19.58 2.48
C PRO A 373 -52.29 -20.58 3.59
N THR A 374 -52.23 -20.14 4.85
CA THR A 374 -52.87 -20.81 5.98
C THR A 374 -54.33 -21.03 5.65
N ILE A 375 -54.72 -22.29 5.39
CA ILE A 375 -56.12 -22.70 5.31
C ILE A 375 -56.70 -22.48 6.70
N HIS A 376 -57.43 -21.39 6.91
CA HIS A 376 -58.37 -21.31 8.00
C HIS A 376 -59.44 -22.35 7.74
N LEU A 377 -59.35 -23.48 8.45
CA LEU A 377 -60.46 -24.41 8.60
C LEU A 377 -61.55 -23.64 9.37
N GLU A 378 -62.58 -23.19 8.65
CA GLU A 378 -63.86 -22.87 9.26
C GLU A 378 -64.39 -24.16 9.91
N VAL A 379 -64.49 -24.14 11.24
CA VAL A 379 -65.22 -25.14 12.00
C VAL A 379 -66.71 -24.84 11.80
N PRO A 380 -67.51 -25.75 11.22
CA PRO A 380 -68.96 -25.58 11.19
C PRO A 380 -69.50 -25.74 12.62
N ARG A 381 -70.40 -24.86 13.03
CA ARG A 381 -71.24 -25.07 14.22
C ARG A 381 -72.44 -25.93 13.87
#